data_AF-A0A0F9TYA2-F1
#
_entry.id   AF-A0A0F9TYA2-F1
#
_cell.length_a   1.000
_cell.length_b   1.000
_cell.length_c   1.000
_cell.angle_alpha   90.00
_cell.angle_beta   90.00
_cell.angle_gamma   90.00
#
_symmetry.space_group_name_H-M   'P 1'
#
loop_
_entity.id
_entity.type
_entity.pdbx_description
1 polymer ?
#
loop_
_entity_poly.entity_id
_entity_poly.type
_entity_poly.pdbx_seq_one_letter_code
_entity_poly.pdbx_strand_id
1 'polypeptide(L)'
;MPMIQISKQGSPCQVDDFPEKTKRSCDGALYLRPGTARSVTEDELHHINATPVHAALAARITVISEPRKRVAVPKAKPSPARFSDGKSDKKSKDK
;
A
#
# COMPACT_ATOMS: atom_id res chain seq x y z
N MET A 1 -12.15 0.95 -7.47
CA MET A 1 -12.28 1.46 -6.09
C MET A 1 -11.00 2.22 -5.76
N PRO A 2 -11.05 3.55 -5.64
CA PRO A 2 -9.87 4.34 -5.30
C PRO A 2 -9.30 3.93 -3.94
N MET A 3 -7.96 3.95 -3.84
CA MET A 3 -7.28 3.78 -2.57
C MET A 3 -6.92 5.15 -2.01
N ILE A 4 -7.27 5.39 -0.75
CA ILE A 4 -6.92 6.62 -0.04
C ILE A 4 -5.93 6.34 1.06
N GLN A 5 -5.04 7.28 1.32
CA GLN A 5 -4.18 7.28 2.49
C GLN A 5 -4.38 8.56 3.27
N ILE A 6 -4.61 8.42 4.58
CA ILE A 6 -4.75 9.55 5.51
C ILE A 6 -3.35 9.93 5.98
N SER A 7 -3.04 11.24 6.02
CA SER A 7 -1.80 11.74 6.63
C SER A 7 -1.54 11.12 8.01
N LYS A 8 -0.27 10.84 8.33
CA LYS A 8 0.15 10.31 9.64
C LYS A 8 -0.08 11.32 10.78
N GLN A 9 -0.19 12.60 10.45
CA GLN A 9 -0.41 13.65 11.43
C GLN A 9 -1.91 13.85 11.68
N GLY A 10 -2.30 13.94 12.95
CA GLY A 10 -3.67 14.22 13.43
C GLY A 10 -4.36 13.02 14.11
N SER A 11 -5.61 13.21 14.53
CA SER A 11 -6.40 12.19 15.24
C SER A 11 -7.16 11.25 14.29
N PRO A 12 -7.51 10.03 14.74
CA PRO A 12 -8.49 9.17 14.08
C PRO A 12 -9.83 9.89 13.89
N CYS A 13 -10.49 9.60 12.78
CA CYS A 13 -11.76 10.20 12.42
C CYS A 13 -12.74 9.10 11.99
N GLN A 14 -14.01 9.29 12.30
CA GLN A 14 -15.10 8.45 11.84
C GLN A 14 -16.02 9.30 10.98
N VAL A 15 -16.42 8.74 9.84
CA VAL A 15 -17.46 9.31 8.97
C VAL A 15 -18.67 8.39 9.06
N ASP A 16 -19.78 8.87 9.61
CA ASP A 16 -21.04 8.12 9.75
C ASP A 16 -22.24 8.76 9.05
N ASP A 17 -22.11 10.01 8.57
CA ASP A 17 -23.17 10.79 7.91
C ASP A 17 -23.34 10.44 6.41
N PHE A 18 -23.03 9.21 6.01
CA PHE A 18 -23.19 8.83 4.60
C PHE A 18 -24.66 8.78 4.20
N PRO A 19 -25.06 9.42 3.09
CA PRO A 19 -26.44 9.38 2.63
C PRO A 19 -26.85 7.95 2.28
N GLU A 20 -28.14 7.62 2.44
CA GLU A 20 -28.67 6.26 2.23
C GLU A 20 -28.39 5.69 0.83
N LYS A 21 -28.19 6.56 -0.16
CA LYS A 21 -27.91 6.18 -1.56
C LYS A 21 -26.45 5.81 -1.81
N THR A 22 -25.53 6.13 -0.89
CA THR A 22 -24.11 5.83 -1.05
C THR A 22 -23.87 4.33 -0.86
N LYS A 23 -23.32 3.66 -1.88
CA LYS A 23 -22.84 2.28 -1.74
C LYS A 23 -21.60 2.29 -0.85
N ARG A 24 -21.75 1.77 0.37
CA ARG A 24 -20.68 1.74 1.38
C ARG A 24 -19.78 0.52 1.18
N SER A 25 -18.48 0.71 1.34
CA SER A 25 -17.49 -0.36 1.39
C SER A 25 -17.55 -1.12 2.72
N CYS A 26 -18.15 -0.53 3.76
CA CYS A 26 -18.28 -1.08 5.10
C CYS A 26 -19.72 -0.92 5.59
N ASP A 27 -20.20 -1.90 6.36
CA ASP A 27 -21.49 -1.81 7.03
C ASP A 27 -21.42 -0.73 8.12
N GLY A 28 -22.27 0.30 8.04
CA GLY A 28 -22.26 1.43 8.97
C GLY A 28 -21.22 2.52 8.63
N ALA A 29 -20.28 2.79 9.54
CA ALA A 29 -19.40 3.97 9.52
C ALA A 29 -18.00 3.69 8.94
N LEU A 30 -17.42 4.70 8.27
CA LEU A 30 -16.06 4.64 7.74
C LEU A 30 -15.06 5.19 8.78
N TYR A 31 -14.43 4.28 9.52
CA TYR A 31 -13.35 4.64 10.43
C TYR A 31 -12.01 4.83 9.69
N LEU A 32 -11.38 5.98 9.88
CA LEU A 32 -10.15 6.38 9.19
C LEU A 32 -9.03 6.63 10.22
N ARG A 33 -8.03 5.75 10.19
CA ARG A 33 -6.84 5.87 11.05
C ARG A 33 -5.74 6.67 10.34
N PRO A 34 -5.08 7.62 11.03
CA PRO A 34 -3.92 8.33 10.48
C PRO A 34 -2.84 7.37 10.04
N GLY A 35 -2.23 7.62 8.88
CA GLY A 35 -1.14 6.81 8.35
C GLY A 35 -1.54 5.47 7.74
N THR A 36 -2.84 5.11 7.76
CA THR A 36 -3.34 3.89 7.13
C THR A 36 -3.86 4.17 5.72
N ALA A 37 -3.68 3.20 4.83
CA ALA A 37 -4.28 3.19 3.51
C ALA A 37 -5.53 2.31 3.52
N ARG A 38 -6.62 2.79 2.89
CA ARG A 38 -7.90 2.08 2.82
C ARG A 38 -8.52 2.23 1.43
N SER A 39 -9.18 1.18 0.95
CA SER A 39 -10.03 1.25 -0.24
C SER A 39 -11.38 1.85 0.12
N VAL A 40 -11.84 2.81 -0.68
CA VAL A 40 -13.18 3.43 -0.55
C VAL A 40 -13.89 3.40 -1.90
N THR A 41 -15.21 3.53 -1.90
CA THR A 41 -16.00 3.75 -3.11
C THR A 41 -15.85 5.19 -3.60
N GLU A 42 -16.17 5.43 -4.87
CA GLU A 42 -16.15 6.79 -5.43
C GLU A 42 -17.17 7.69 -4.75
N ASP A 43 -18.34 7.16 -4.40
CA ASP A 43 -19.37 7.87 -3.65
C ASP A 43 -18.89 8.27 -2.24
N GLU A 44 -18.19 7.38 -1.53
CA GLU A 44 -17.60 7.67 -0.22
C GLU A 44 -16.59 8.81 -0.31
N LEU A 45 -15.70 8.75 -1.31
CA LEU A 45 -14.69 9.79 -1.53
C LEU A 45 -15.34 11.13 -1.92
N HIS A 46 -16.36 11.09 -2.77
CA HIS A 46 -17.08 12.28 -3.19
C HIS A 46 -17.78 12.93 -2.00
N HIS A 47 -18.46 12.15 -1.16
CA HIS A 47 -19.11 12.64 0.05
C HIS A 47 -18.11 13.33 1.00
N ILE A 48 -16.97 12.68 1.29
CA ILE A 48 -15.95 13.27 2.18
C ILE A 48 -15.43 14.61 1.65
N ASN A 49 -15.25 14.73 0.33
CA ASN A 49 -14.79 15.97 -0.30
C ASN A 49 -15.87 17.05 -0.41
N ALA A 50 -17.14 16.65 -0.58
CA ALA A 50 -18.26 17.57 -0.73
C ALA A 50 -18.79 18.09 0.62
N THR A 51 -18.65 17.33 1.70
CA THR A 51 -19.21 17.66 3.02
C THR A 51 -18.30 18.64 3.77
N PRO A 52 -18.76 19.87 4.07
CA PRO A 52 -17.92 20.90 4.72
C PRO A 52 -17.40 20.49 6.10
N VAL A 53 -18.18 19.70 6.84
CA VAL A 53 -17.79 19.16 8.16
C VAL A 53 -16.50 18.31 8.07
N HIS A 54 -16.25 17.70 6.92
CA HIS A 54 -15.08 16.86 6.65
C HIS A 54 -13.97 17.59 5.86
N ALA A 55 -14.05 18.91 5.65
CA ALA A 55 -13.07 19.64 4.85
C ALA A 55 -11.62 19.46 5.36
N ALA A 56 -11.42 19.46 6.68
CA ALA A 56 -10.11 19.22 7.30
C ALA A 56 -9.60 17.78 7.10
N LEU A 57 -10.51 16.80 7.01
CA LEU A 57 -10.20 15.42 6.69
C LEU A 57 -9.85 15.27 5.22
N ALA A 58 -10.66 15.84 4.32
CA ALA A 58 -10.45 15.86 2.88
C ALA A 58 -9.07 16.44 2.52
N ALA A 59 -8.66 17.54 3.16
CA ALA A 59 -7.34 18.14 2.99
C ALA A 59 -6.17 17.22 3.39
N ARG A 60 -6.42 16.21 4.23
CA ARG A 60 -5.41 15.23 4.71
C ARG A 60 -5.42 13.92 3.92
N ILE A 61 -6.36 13.74 2.99
CA ILE A 61 -6.49 12.54 2.17
C ILE A 61 -5.59 12.68 0.95
N THR A 62 -4.75 11.68 0.73
CA THR A 62 -4.03 11.49 -0.52
C THR A 62 -4.67 10.32 -1.27
N VAL A 63 -5.20 10.59 -2.46
CA VAL A 63 -5.70 9.53 -3.35
C VAL A 63 -4.50 8.85 -3.99
N ILE A 64 -4.29 7.58 -3.67
CA ILE A 64 -3.30 6.72 -4.31
C ILE A 64 -3.96 6.18 -5.56
N SER A 65 -3.82 6.92 -6.66
CA SER A 65 -3.97 6.36 -8.01
C SER A 65 -2.97 5.21 -8.11
N GLU A 66 -3.44 3.98 -8.39
CA GLU A 66 -2.60 2.79 -8.35
C GLU A 66 -1.20 3.05 -8.93
N PRO A 67 -0.11 2.67 -8.25
CA PRO A 67 1.18 2.62 -8.90
C PRO A 67 1.05 1.64 -10.05
N ARG A 68 1.25 2.12 -11.28
CA ARG A 68 1.41 1.35 -12.52
C ARG A 68 1.90 -0.06 -12.19
N LYS A 69 1.12 -1.08 -12.60
CA LYS A 69 1.47 -2.51 -12.62
C LYS A 69 2.94 -2.71 -12.27
N ARG A 70 3.23 -3.15 -11.03
CA ARG A 70 4.56 -3.69 -10.72
C ARG A 70 4.76 -4.83 -11.69
N VAL A 71 5.54 -4.57 -12.74
CA VAL A 71 6.06 -5.59 -13.65
C VAL A 71 6.61 -6.65 -12.72
N ALA A 72 6.01 -7.84 -12.77
CA ALA A 72 6.48 -8.96 -11.99
C ALA A 72 7.95 -9.13 -12.34
N VAL A 73 8.85 -8.76 -11.43
CA VAL A 73 10.27 -9.06 -11.59
C VAL A 73 10.31 -10.58 -11.65
N PRO A 74 10.65 -11.21 -12.79
CA PRO A 74 10.73 -12.65 -12.83
C PRO A 74 11.76 -13.03 -11.77
N LYS A 75 11.34 -13.79 -10.75
CA LYS A 75 12.26 -14.39 -9.79
C LYS A 75 13.28 -15.15 -10.62
N ALA A 76 14.50 -14.61 -10.68
CA ALA A 76 15.60 -15.24 -11.37
C ALA A 76 15.75 -16.65 -10.79
N LYS A 77 15.71 -17.66 -11.66
CA LYS A 77 16.01 -19.04 -11.29
C LYS A 77 17.41 -19.03 -10.63
N PRO A 78 17.60 -19.66 -9.46
CA PRO A 78 18.94 -19.74 -8.88
C PRO A 78 19.83 -20.49 -9.88
N SER A 79 20.92 -19.83 -10.29
CA SER A 79 21.94 -20.43 -11.14
C SER A 79 22.45 -21.72 -10.50
N PRO A 80 22.59 -22.83 -11.25
CA PRO A 80 23.15 -24.06 -10.68
C PRO A 80 24.57 -23.75 -10.21
N ALA A 81 24.83 -24.00 -8.93
CA ALA A 81 26.16 -23.94 -8.36
C ALA A 81 27.06 -24.93 -9.11
N ARG A 82 27.93 -24.42 -9.98
CA ARG A 82 29.09 -25.17 -10.48
C ARG A 82 30.00 -25.41 -9.29
N PHE A 83 29.94 -26.61 -8.72
CA PHE A 83 31.04 -27.12 -7.91
C PHE A 83 32.23 -27.33 -8.86
N SER A 84 33.13 -26.35 -8.86
CA SER A 84 34.44 -26.49 -9.49
C SER A 84 35.29 -27.38 -8.58
N ASP A 85 35.47 -28.61 -9.02
CA ASP A 85 36.60 -29.48 -8.73
C ASP A 85 37.92 -28.69 -8.75
N GLY A 86 38.79 -28.96 -7.78
CA GLY A 86 40.22 -28.61 -7.86
C GLY A 86 40.76 -27.75 -6.73
N LYS A 87 41.27 -28.42 -5.68
CA LYS A 87 42.46 -27.92 -4.98
C LYS A 87 43.41 -29.07 -4.69
N SER A 88 44.33 -29.24 -5.64
CA SER A 88 45.57 -30.01 -5.53
C SER A 88 46.47 -29.37 -4.47
N ASP A 89 46.81 -30.14 -3.43
CA ASP A 89 47.70 -29.69 -2.37
C ASP A 89 49.18 -29.93 -2.75
N LYS A 90 49.90 -28.81 -2.78
CA LYS A 90 51.33 -28.54 -2.61
C LYS A 90 52.40 -29.62 -2.83
N LYS A 91 53.24 -29.25 -3.81
CA LYS A 91 54.67 -29.53 -3.99
C LYS A 91 55.53 -28.95 -2.83
N SER A 92 56.40 -29.77 -2.24
CA SER A 92 57.56 -29.37 -1.41
C SER A 92 58.72 -30.32 -1.80
N LYS A 93 59.62 -29.95 -2.72
CA LYS A 93 60.92 -29.26 -2.54
C LYS A 93 61.97 -30.07 -1.74
N ASP A 94 62.64 -30.96 -2.48
CA ASP A 94 64.10 -31.18 -2.57
C ASP A 94 65.02 -30.69 -1.43
N LYS A 95 65.67 -31.64 -0.73
CA LYS A 95 67.13 -31.76 -0.64
C LYS A 95 67.56 -33.07 0.06
#